data_AF-A0A9R1P2Z3-F1
#
_entry.id   AF-A0A9R1P2Z3-F1
#
_cell.length_a   1.000
_cell.length_b   1.000
_cell.length_c   1.000
_cell.angle_alpha   90.00
_cell.angle_beta   90.00
_cell.angle_gamma   90.00
#
_symmetry.space_group_name_H-M   'P 1'
#
loop_
_entity.id
_entity.type
_entity.pdbx_description
1 polymer ?
#
loop_
_entity_poly.entity_id
_entity_poly.type
_entity_poly.pdbx_seq_one_letter_code
_entity_poly.pdbx_strand_id
1 'polypeptide(L)'
;MRWSGLAQDPLKSLSEMGNLVYLNLYCAYDGESLAFCSGWFPKLKRLFLGKLDNLSSVEISDGSMTNLTYLELRELWSLEAVPEGLGYLRSLQHLYARNMPRDFAAQLEGDRKGFVQHIANIECV
;
A
#
# COMPACT_ATOMS: atom_id res chain seq x y z
N MET A 1 8.79 2.47 -19.84
CA MET A 1 7.64 3.32 -20.20
C MET A 1 6.96 3.73 -18.90
N ARG A 2 6.77 5.04 -18.67
CA ARG A 2 6.01 5.60 -17.55
C ARG A 2 4.58 5.83 -18.02
N TRP A 3 3.56 5.30 -17.35
CA TRP A 3 2.21 5.24 -17.93
C TRP A 3 1.36 6.49 -17.71
N SER A 4 1.60 7.26 -16.65
CA SER A 4 0.84 8.49 -16.39
C SER A 4 1.70 9.71 -16.04
N GLY A 5 2.88 9.53 -15.43
CA GLY A 5 3.75 10.62 -15.00
C GLY A 5 3.12 11.55 -13.96
N LEU A 6 2.14 11.05 -13.18
CA LEU A 6 1.43 11.87 -12.19
C LEU A 6 2.38 12.30 -11.07
N ALA A 7 2.55 13.61 -10.93
CA ALA A 7 3.30 14.23 -9.83
C ALA A 7 2.40 14.60 -8.64
N GLN A 8 1.08 14.65 -8.84
CA GLN A 8 0.10 14.88 -7.77
C GLN A 8 -0.54 13.57 -7.36
N ASP A 9 -0.87 13.45 -6.07
CA ASP A 9 -1.47 12.25 -5.48
C ASP A 9 -2.77 11.87 -6.20
N PRO A 10 -2.82 10.72 -6.90
CA PRO A 10 -4.00 10.29 -7.64
C PRO A 10 -5.15 9.87 -6.72
N LEU A 11 -4.88 9.60 -5.45
CA LEU A 11 -5.82 8.95 -4.53
C LEU A 11 -7.02 9.83 -4.21
N LYS A 12 -6.86 11.16 -4.18
CA LYS A 12 -7.97 12.06 -3.87
C LYS A 12 -9.13 11.87 -4.85
N SER A 13 -8.88 11.99 -6.15
CA SER A 13 -9.92 11.83 -7.16
C SER A 13 -10.43 10.39 -7.25
N LEU A 14 -9.55 9.40 -7.04
CA LEU A 14 -9.95 7.98 -7.03
C LEU A 14 -10.82 7.64 -5.81
N SER A 15 -10.63 8.31 -4.68
CA SER A 15 -11.40 8.08 -3.44
C SER A 15 -12.86 8.48 -3.57
N GLU A 16 -13.18 9.42 -4.46
CA GLU A 16 -14.54 9.85 -4.78
C GLU A 16 -15.33 8.72 -5.47
N MET A 17 -14.64 7.73 -6.04
CA MET A 17 -15.24 6.53 -6.61
C MET A 17 -15.63 5.54 -5.50
N GLY A 18 -16.76 5.78 -4.83
CA GLY A 18 -17.21 4.97 -3.69
C GLY A 18 -17.49 3.48 -3.99
N ASN A 19 -17.48 3.07 -5.26
CA ASN A 19 -17.64 1.67 -5.70
C ASN A 19 -16.34 1.02 -6.17
N LEU A 20 -15.18 1.66 -6.00
CA LEU A 20 -13.92 1.08 -6.42
C LEU A 20 -13.58 -0.14 -5.54
N VAL A 21 -13.46 -1.31 -6.19
CA VAL A 21 -13.16 -2.60 -5.51
C VAL A 21 -11.70 -3.02 -5.71
N TYR A 22 -11.09 -2.59 -6.81
CA TYR A 22 -9.71 -2.88 -7.18
C TYR A 22 -9.02 -1.61 -7.64
N LEU A 23 -7.84 -1.36 -7.09
CA LEU A 23 -6.97 -0.25 -7.47
C LEU A 23 -5.58 -0.80 -7.80
N ASN A 24 -5.06 -0.42 -8.95
CA ASN A 24 -3.74 -0.78 -9.42
C ASN A 24 -2.98 0.49 -9.83
N LEU A 25 -1.89 0.76 -9.12
CA LEU A 25 -0.93 1.81 -9.44
C LEU A 25 0.41 1.17 -9.83
N TYR A 26 0.51 0.67 -11.07
CA TYR A 26 1.77 0.20 -11.66
C TYR A 26 2.36 1.25 -12.60
N CYS A 27 3.59 1.71 -12.36
CA CYS A 27 4.20 2.79 -13.16
C CYS A 27 3.29 4.03 -13.33
N ALA A 28 2.45 4.31 -12.33
CA ALA A 28 1.32 5.24 -12.43
C ALA A 28 1.47 6.50 -11.57
N TYR A 29 2.55 6.60 -10.79
CA TYR A 29 2.79 7.71 -9.89
C TYR A 29 4.30 7.91 -9.73
N ASP A 30 4.76 9.14 -9.95
CA ASP A 30 6.17 9.53 -9.87
C ASP A 30 6.45 10.38 -8.60
N GLY A 31 5.45 10.60 -7.73
CA GLY A 31 5.62 11.33 -6.47
C GLY A 31 6.17 10.47 -5.33
N GLU A 32 6.49 11.14 -4.22
CA GLU A 32 7.23 10.55 -3.10
C GLU A 32 6.34 9.92 -2.02
N SER A 33 5.10 10.39 -1.90
CA SER A 33 4.18 9.93 -0.85
C SER A 33 2.78 9.65 -1.38
N LEU A 34 2.12 8.67 -0.77
CA LEU A 34 0.70 8.38 -0.97
C LEU A 34 -0.03 8.47 0.37
N ALA A 35 -1.17 9.16 0.41
CA ALA A 35 -1.98 9.27 1.62
C ALA A 35 -3.37 8.63 1.44
N PHE A 36 -3.65 7.61 2.23
CA PHE A 36 -4.96 6.99 2.34
C PHE A 36 -5.69 7.57 3.55
N CYS A 37 -6.54 8.58 3.31
CA CYS A 37 -7.26 9.27 4.38
C CYS A 37 -8.46 8.46 4.91
N SER A 38 -8.89 8.79 6.13
CA SER A 38 -10.06 8.16 6.76
C SER A 38 -11.31 8.29 5.88
N GLY A 39 -12.08 7.20 5.77
CA GLY A 39 -13.28 7.13 4.94
C GLY A 39 -13.02 6.92 3.44
N TRP A 40 -11.77 6.95 2.99
CA TRP A 40 -11.45 6.69 1.58
C TRP A 40 -11.53 5.21 1.24
N PHE A 41 -11.97 4.92 0.02
CA PHE A 41 -12.01 3.57 -0.56
C PHE A 41 -12.80 2.55 0.29
N PRO A 42 -14.05 2.85 0.69
CA PRO A 42 -14.82 2.00 1.62
C PRO A 42 -15.15 0.62 1.07
N LYS A 43 -15.09 0.39 -0.25
CA LYS A 43 -15.38 -0.90 -0.90
C LYS A 43 -14.14 -1.58 -1.50
N LEU A 44 -12.97 -0.99 -1.35
CA LEU A 44 -11.74 -1.50 -1.94
C LEU A 44 -11.34 -2.79 -1.24
N LYS A 45 -11.16 -3.85 -2.02
CA LYS A 45 -10.78 -5.18 -1.54
C LYS A 45 -9.34 -5.52 -1.91
N ARG A 46 -8.85 -4.96 -3.01
CA ARG A 46 -7.54 -5.28 -3.58
C ARG A 46 -6.81 -4.00 -3.97
N LEU A 47 -5.59 -3.84 -3.44
CA LEU A 47 -4.70 -2.75 -3.77
C LEU A 47 -3.38 -3.32 -4.28
N PHE A 48 -2.94 -2.82 -5.44
CA PHE A 48 -1.66 -3.13 -6.02
C PHE A 48 -0.87 -1.84 -6.22
N LEU A 49 0.32 -1.77 -5.62
CA LEU A 49 1.29 -0.70 -5.81
C LEU A 49 2.56 -1.31 -6.39
N GLY A 50 3.00 -0.83 -7.56
CA GLY A 50 4.26 -1.34 -8.07
C GLY A 50 5.00 -0.45 -9.05
N LYS A 51 6.33 -0.57 -9.02
CA LYS A 51 7.25 0.22 -9.83
C LYS A 51 6.91 1.71 -9.77
N LEU A 52 6.80 2.19 -8.53
CA LEU A 52 6.63 3.59 -8.18
C LEU A 52 7.99 4.05 -7.65
N ASP A 53 8.89 4.38 -8.59
CA ASP A 53 10.34 4.44 -8.33
C ASP A 53 10.74 5.46 -7.26
N ASN A 54 9.94 6.50 -7.02
CA ASN A 54 10.21 7.56 -6.04
C ASN A 54 9.42 7.41 -4.74
N LEU A 55 8.49 6.44 -4.66
CA LEU A 55 7.60 6.31 -3.51
C LEU A 55 8.40 5.88 -2.27
N SER A 56 8.56 6.80 -1.33
CA SER A 56 9.31 6.60 -0.09
C SER A 56 8.44 6.55 1.16
N SER A 57 7.19 7.04 1.07
CA SER A 57 6.26 7.04 2.19
C SER A 57 4.84 6.65 1.77
N VAL A 58 4.18 5.87 2.62
CA VAL A 58 2.75 5.56 2.50
C VAL A 58 2.09 5.84 3.84
N GLU A 59 1.18 6.80 3.86
CA GLU A 59 0.41 7.18 5.04
C GLU A 59 -0.97 6.52 4.98
N ILE A 60 -1.33 5.79 6.02
CA ILE A 60 -2.62 5.10 6.12
C ILE A 60 -3.30 5.58 7.38
N SER A 61 -4.42 6.28 7.23
CA SER A 61 -5.24 6.74 8.35
C SER A 61 -6.15 5.62 8.84
N ASP A 62 -6.46 5.63 10.13
CA ASP A 62 -7.49 4.75 10.69
C ASP A 62 -8.85 5.02 10.02
N GLY A 63 -9.59 3.95 9.73
CA GLY A 63 -10.84 3.99 8.98
C GLY A 63 -10.70 4.21 7.46
N SER A 64 -9.48 4.21 6.91
CA SER A 64 -9.27 4.10 5.45
C SER A 64 -9.32 2.63 5.00
N MET A 65 -9.75 2.38 3.76
CA MET A 65 -9.67 1.05 3.13
C MET A 65 -10.20 -0.11 4.02
N THR A 66 -11.28 0.12 4.76
CA THR A 66 -11.74 -0.77 5.84
C THR A 66 -12.11 -2.20 5.39
N ASN A 67 -12.30 -2.41 4.09
CA ASN A 67 -12.63 -3.72 3.50
C ASN A 67 -11.48 -4.32 2.67
N LEU A 68 -10.26 -3.78 2.78
CA LEU A 68 -9.11 -4.28 2.03
C LEU A 68 -8.71 -5.66 2.55
N THR A 69 -8.67 -6.65 1.66
CA THR A 69 -8.30 -8.04 2.01
C THR A 69 -6.98 -8.47 1.38
N TYR A 70 -6.52 -7.78 0.33
CA TYR A 70 -5.29 -8.10 -0.39
C TYR A 70 -4.50 -6.83 -0.72
N LEU A 71 -3.24 -6.80 -0.29
CA LEU A 71 -2.27 -5.77 -0.62
C LEU A 71 -1.07 -6.41 -1.30
N GLU A 72 -0.73 -5.89 -2.47
CA GLU A 72 0.48 -6.26 -3.18
C GLU A 72 1.39 -5.05 -3.39
N LEU A 73 2.65 -5.20 -2.99
CA LEU A 73 3.74 -4.23 -3.12
C LEU A 73 4.82 -4.85 -3.99
N ARG A 74 5.18 -4.19 -5.09
CA ARG A 74 6.17 -4.73 -6.04
C ARG A 74 7.16 -3.68 -6.53
N GLU A 75 8.45 -3.96 -6.45
CA GLU A 75 9.50 -3.07 -7.02
C GLU A 75 9.42 -1.62 -6.46
N LEU A 76 9.17 -1.46 -5.15
CA LEU A 76 9.10 -0.15 -4.49
C LEU A 76 10.44 0.16 -3.78
N TRP A 77 11.47 0.43 -4.57
CA TRP A 77 12.86 0.50 -4.08
C TRP A 77 13.16 1.63 -3.11
N SER A 78 12.34 2.68 -3.06
CA SER A 78 12.48 3.79 -2.11
C SER A 78 11.66 3.63 -0.83
N LEU A 79 10.77 2.62 -0.75
CA LEU A 79 9.92 2.39 0.42
C LEU A 79 10.65 1.48 1.43
N GLU A 80 11.54 2.09 2.21
CA GLU A 80 12.45 1.37 3.13
C GLU A 80 11.79 0.93 4.44
N ALA A 81 10.68 1.57 4.84
CA ALA A 81 10.00 1.32 6.10
C ALA A 81 8.57 0.80 5.92
N VAL A 82 8.14 -0.10 6.82
CA VAL A 82 6.76 -0.58 6.83
C VAL A 82 5.84 0.51 7.39
N PRO A 83 4.82 0.97 6.63
CA PRO A 83 3.88 1.98 7.11
C PRO A 83 3.23 1.60 8.44
N GLU A 84 3.24 2.51 9.42
CA GLU A 84 2.59 2.25 10.72
C GLU A 84 1.09 1.98 10.58
N GLY A 85 0.44 2.70 9.66
CA GLY A 85 -0.98 2.54 9.44
C GLY A 85 -1.38 1.21 8.78
N LEU A 86 -0.43 0.36 8.41
CA LEU A 86 -0.71 -1.04 8.06
C LEU A 86 -1.38 -1.77 9.24
N GLY A 87 -1.10 -1.35 10.48
CA GLY A 87 -1.78 -1.83 11.69
C GLY A 87 -3.28 -1.50 11.78
N TYR A 88 -3.76 -0.52 11.00
CA TYR A 88 -5.18 -0.14 10.97
C TYR A 88 -6.01 -1.00 10.00
N LEU A 89 -5.36 -1.73 9.09
CA LEU A 89 -6.03 -2.53 8.05
C LEU A 89 -6.54 -3.88 8.57
N ARG A 90 -7.50 -3.83 9.51
CA ARG A 90 -7.99 -5.02 10.24
C ARG A 90 -8.56 -6.14 9.37
N SER A 91 -9.00 -5.84 8.14
CA SER A 91 -9.53 -6.82 7.19
C SER A 91 -8.48 -7.42 6.26
N LEU A 92 -7.22 -6.96 6.33
CA LEU A 92 -6.16 -7.40 5.45
C LEU A 92 -5.78 -8.84 5.76
N GLN A 93 -5.94 -9.73 4.76
CA GLN A 93 -5.68 -11.16 4.90
C GLN A 93 -4.38 -11.57 4.22
N HIS A 94 -3.99 -10.85 3.17
CA HIS A 94 -2.83 -11.16 2.34
C HIS A 94 -1.99 -9.91 2.11
N LEU A 95 -0.72 -10.00 2.46
CA LEU A 95 0.31 -9.04 2.08
C LEU A 95 1.35 -9.76 1.22
N TYR A 96 1.47 -9.37 -0.04
CA TYR A 96 2.49 -9.86 -0.95
C TYR A 96 3.49 -8.74 -1.23
N ALA A 97 4.75 -8.94 -0.87
CA ALA A 97 5.83 -8.00 -1.07
C ALA A 97 6.88 -8.65 -1.97
N ARG A 98 7.14 -8.08 -3.15
CA ARG A 98 8.12 -8.63 -4.10
C ARG A 98 9.12 -7.58 -4.55
N ASN A 99 10.40 -7.93 -4.58
CA ASN A 99 11.46 -7.02 -4.99
C ASN A 99 11.40 -5.70 -4.18
N MET A 100 11.32 -5.82 -2.85
CA MET A 100 11.28 -4.69 -1.92
C MET A 100 12.68 -4.45 -1.31
N PRO A 101 12.94 -3.26 -0.73
CA PRO A 101 14.15 -3.00 0.03
C PRO A 101 14.35 -4.01 1.16
N ARG A 102 15.62 -4.35 1.45
CA ARG A 102 15.96 -5.33 2.49
C ARG A 102 15.44 -4.92 3.86
N ASP A 103 15.53 -3.64 4.19
CA ASP A 103 15.09 -3.11 5.49
C ASP A 103 13.58 -3.20 5.67
N PHE A 104 12.81 -3.07 4.58
CA PHE A 104 11.36 -3.26 4.60
C PHE A 104 11.00 -4.72 4.91
N ALA A 105 11.64 -5.67 4.22
CA ALA A 105 11.43 -7.10 4.44
C ALA A 105 11.85 -7.53 5.86
N ALA A 106 13.01 -7.04 6.32
CA ALA A 106 13.51 -7.31 7.67
C ALA A 106 12.56 -6.80 8.76
N GLN A 107 11.94 -5.63 8.56
CA GLN A 107 10.93 -5.10 9.49
C GLN A 107 9.67 -5.96 9.54
N LEU A 108 9.17 -6.46 8.41
CA LEU A 108 7.99 -7.34 8.36
C LEU A 108 8.25 -8.68 9.07
N GLU A 109 9.44 -9.24 8.93
CA GLU A 109 9.80 -10.54 9.51
C GLU A 109 10.27 -10.45 10.97
N GLY A 110 10.80 -9.30 11.38
CA GLY A 110 11.37 -9.04 12.71
C GLY A 110 10.51 -8.11 13.56
N ASP A 111 11.03 -6.91 13.84
CA ASP A 111 10.56 -6.01 14.90
C ASP A 111 9.11 -5.54 14.73
N ARG A 112 8.60 -5.45 13.49
CA ARG A 112 7.22 -5.04 13.22
C ARG A 112 6.23 -6.20 13.10
N LYS A 113 6.64 -7.44 13.35
CA LYS A 113 5.77 -8.62 13.30
C LYS A 113 4.52 -8.49 14.16
N GLY A 114 4.60 -7.81 15.32
CA GLY A 114 3.45 -7.54 16.18
C GLY A 114 2.41 -6.61 15.56
N PHE A 115 2.81 -5.70 14.67
CA PHE A 115 1.90 -4.75 14.00
C PHE A 115 1.08 -5.43 12.90
N VAL A 116 1.70 -6.40 12.23
CA VAL A 116 1.10 -7.15 11.12
C VAL A 116 0.56 -8.52 11.52
N GLN A 117 0.49 -8.82 12.82
CA GLN A 117 0.04 -10.12 13.35
C GLN A 117 -1.40 -10.50 12.95
N HIS A 118 -2.21 -9.53 12.57
CA HIS A 118 -3.59 -9.73 12.14
C HIS A 118 -3.70 -10.18 10.68
N ILE A 119 -2.61 -10.06 9.90
CA ILE A 119 -2.55 -10.48 8.50
C ILE A 119 -2.24 -11.97 8.46
N ALA A 120 -3.15 -12.75 7.88
CA ALA A 120 -3.05 -14.20 7.88
C ALA A 120 -1.88 -14.74 7.04
N ASN A 121 -1.61 -14.11 5.90
CA ASN A 121 -0.60 -14.56 4.96
C ASN A 121 0.31 -13.40 4.55
N ILE A 122 1.60 -13.50 4.89
CA ILE A 122 2.62 -12.54 4.50
C ILE A 122 3.66 -13.31 3.68
N GLU A 123 3.89 -12.84 2.46
CA GLU A 123 4.88 -13.41 1.54
C GLU A 123 5.83 -12.30 1.10
N CYS A 124 7.12 -12.45 1.42
CA CYS A 124 8.20 -11.56 0.99
C CYS A 124 9.12 -12.34 0.05
N VAL A 125 9.26 -11.87 -1.21
CA VAL A 125 10.02 -12.56 -2.29
C VAL A 125 11.02 -11.64 -2.97
#